data_AF-A0A1I0Z8Q1-F1
#
_entry.id   AF-A0A1I0Z8Q1-F1
#
_cell.length_a   1.000
_cell.length_b   1.000
_cell.length_c   1.000
_cell.angle_alpha   90.00
_cell.angle_beta   90.00
_cell.angle_gamma   90.00
#
_symmetry.space_group_name_H-M   'P 1'
#
loop_
_entity.id
_entity.type
_entity.pdbx_description
1 polymer ?
#
loop_
_entity_poly.entity_id
_entity_poly.type
_entity_poly.pdbx_seq_one_letter_code
_entity_poly.pdbx_strand_id
1 'polypeptide(L)'
;MGKNKFHCNNDDDRNCYENEDLNDYFDMSDDNFMFEVEDVRINDDNSNSSFSNNDSWDFSLREDNNCGRDSRNECYENIRDNECDKEDWDNDCNFDSDSDSDSDCDWNCDCDCDDHNYNKAELIVEKSVDKEIACQGEVLRYCLTIRNIGTAPACDVIVKDCLDKCLCYVSGSLRINNRKVNACRWTDILIKTIKPSECVSITFKVVVKECSSELVENFAVVCYSYVPYDCGDRVNEKAHSNTVTTRIMRVEAEMVKSVNKERVQLGEIVVYTIDITNRCHATIESFILRDQLSPALRCIEVLSRGQKYNCCRLSRGINLGQIAPHETVSVYIKARVEAMGEGCRIRNTAFGVSILNGIVSEEIRSNTVTIGVRFNQCREVELEDIVRLSCQMGPAIGIIDSTGQVEITKVDRIGGCGRNNRLRVSGVVKTEYIYDKGYDCHKKVCSEVPFNLIIRIPSGVNSIENLDLKVCLKNISSRINCGYTIESDLELEVCLRSK
;
A
#
# COMPACT_ATOMS: atom_id res chain seq x y z
N MET A 1 13.69 -13.76 51.70
CA MET A 1 14.03 -12.81 52.79
C MET A 1 13.77 -11.40 52.30
N GLY A 2 13.10 -10.56 53.12
CA GLY A 2 12.84 -9.13 52.81
C GLY A 2 11.37 -8.78 52.59
N LYS A 3 10.57 -8.77 53.67
CA LYS A 3 9.18 -8.28 53.72
C LYS A 3 9.16 -6.76 53.95
N ASN A 4 8.23 -6.06 53.31
CA ASN A 4 7.47 -4.95 53.90
C ASN A 4 6.25 -4.63 53.04
N LYS A 5 5.07 -5.13 53.45
CA LYS A 5 3.77 -4.56 53.09
C LYS A 5 2.84 -4.67 54.29
N PHE A 6 2.27 -3.52 54.64
CA PHE A 6 1.41 -3.26 55.78
C PHE A 6 0.07 -4.00 55.65
N HIS A 7 -0.41 -4.47 56.81
CA HIS A 7 -1.77 -4.95 57.07
C HIS A 7 -2.76 -3.77 57.02
N CYS A 8 -3.90 -3.96 56.36
CA CYS A 8 -5.15 -3.33 56.74
C CYS A 8 -6.13 -4.45 57.09
N ASN A 9 -6.62 -4.41 58.33
CA ASN A 9 -7.71 -5.24 58.83
C ASN A 9 -9.02 -4.82 58.16
N ASN A 10 -9.83 -5.84 57.91
CA ASN A 10 -11.25 -5.77 57.60
C ASN A 10 -12.09 -5.42 58.85
N ASP A 11 -13.39 -5.25 58.58
CA ASP A 11 -14.57 -5.26 59.45
C ASP A 11 -14.98 -3.85 59.94
N ASP A 12 -16.23 -3.40 59.84
CA ASP A 12 -17.51 -3.89 59.34
C ASP A 12 -18.34 -2.60 59.10
N ASP A 13 -19.22 -2.50 58.10
CA ASP A 13 -20.65 -2.66 58.35
C ASP A 13 -21.43 -2.92 57.04
N ARG A 14 -22.43 -3.80 57.19
CA ARG A 14 -23.20 -4.52 56.18
C ARG A 14 -24.50 -3.81 55.77
N ASN A 15 -25.12 -4.41 54.75
CA ASN A 15 -26.54 -4.38 54.31
C ASN A 15 -26.86 -3.36 53.21
N CYS A 16 -27.53 -3.70 52.09
CA CYS A 16 -28.18 -4.92 51.59
C CYS A 16 -28.41 -4.78 50.06
N TYR A 17 -28.35 -5.92 49.35
CA TYR A 17 -29.09 -6.39 48.13
C TYR A 17 -29.66 -5.36 47.13
N GLU A 18 -29.48 -5.50 45.81
CA GLU A 18 -30.03 -6.57 44.96
C GLU A 18 -29.06 -7.11 43.90
N ASN A 19 -29.27 -8.39 43.58
CA ASN A 19 -28.61 -9.26 42.61
C ASN A 19 -29.68 -9.76 41.62
N GLU A 20 -29.24 -10.40 40.54
CA GLU A 20 -29.95 -11.11 39.44
C GLU A 20 -29.77 -10.37 38.09
N ASP A 21 -29.11 -10.92 37.06
CA ASP A 21 -29.01 -12.32 36.63
C ASP A 21 -27.64 -12.74 36.07
N LEU A 22 -27.43 -14.05 36.15
CA LEU A 22 -26.24 -14.86 35.87
C LEU A 22 -26.28 -15.55 34.47
N ASN A 23 -25.08 -15.97 34.01
CA ASN A 23 -24.77 -17.19 33.22
C ASN A 23 -25.15 -17.24 31.71
N ASP A 24 -24.40 -17.87 30.77
CA ASP A 24 -23.32 -18.87 30.84
C ASP A 24 -22.58 -19.01 29.47
N TYR A 25 -21.33 -19.51 29.52
CA TYR A 25 -20.60 -20.41 28.57
C TYR A 25 -20.28 -20.02 27.10
N PHE A 26 -18.99 -19.89 26.75
CA PHE A 26 -18.12 -21.00 26.26
C PHE A 26 -16.67 -20.53 26.03
N ASP A 27 -15.75 -21.47 26.21
CA ASP A 27 -14.29 -21.36 26.32
C ASP A 27 -13.59 -22.04 25.12
N MET A 28 -12.32 -21.66 24.91
CA MET A 28 -11.20 -22.35 24.25
C MET A 28 -10.94 -22.35 22.74
N SER A 29 -9.62 -22.26 22.48
CA SER A 29 -8.77 -22.76 21.37
C SER A 29 -8.41 -21.75 20.27
N ASP A 30 -7.15 -21.53 19.85
CA ASP A 30 -5.83 -22.12 20.18
C ASP A 30 -4.69 -21.15 19.79
N ASP A 31 -3.54 -21.38 20.44
CA ASP A 31 -2.24 -20.71 20.31
C ASP A 31 -1.51 -20.97 18.98
N ASN A 32 -0.59 -20.06 18.62
CA ASN A 32 0.71 -20.44 18.02
C ASN A 32 1.73 -19.30 18.17
N PHE A 33 2.57 -19.38 19.20
CA PHE A 33 3.85 -18.68 19.31
C PHE A 33 4.97 -19.71 19.40
N MET A 34 5.82 -19.75 18.38
CA MET A 34 7.02 -20.59 18.30
C MET A 34 8.17 -19.94 19.09
N PHE A 35 8.82 -20.71 19.96
CA PHE A 35 10.15 -20.41 20.50
C PHE A 35 11.11 -21.52 20.05
N GLU A 36 12.23 -21.12 19.46
CA GLU A 36 13.40 -21.97 19.19
C GLU A 36 14.16 -22.25 20.50
N VAL A 37 14.56 -23.50 20.71
CA VAL A 37 15.63 -23.88 21.65
C VAL A 37 16.49 -24.96 21.01
N GLU A 38 17.80 -24.73 21.09
CA GLU A 38 18.90 -25.53 20.56
C GLU A 38 19.12 -26.89 21.26
N ASP A 39 19.63 -27.84 20.48
CA ASP A 39 20.46 -29.00 20.79
C ASP A 39 20.32 -29.76 22.13
N VAL A 40 19.83 -31.01 22.03
CA VAL A 40 20.21 -32.11 22.93
C VAL A 40 20.38 -33.41 22.12
N ARG A 41 21.59 -33.97 22.11
CA ARG A 41 21.87 -35.36 21.76
C ARG A 41 21.70 -36.24 23.00
N ILE A 42 21.24 -37.50 22.84
CA ILE A 42 21.84 -38.74 23.41
C ILE A 42 20.94 -39.97 23.15
N ASN A 43 21.59 -41.01 22.61
CA ASN A 43 21.45 -42.48 22.72
C ASN A 43 20.10 -43.19 22.65
N ASP A 44 19.99 -44.12 21.69
CA ASP A 44 19.10 -45.28 21.75
C ASP A 44 19.91 -46.59 21.79
N ASP A 45 19.60 -47.40 22.80
CA ASP A 45 20.07 -48.77 23.02
C ASP A 45 19.08 -49.79 22.43
N ASN A 46 19.62 -50.75 21.68
CA ASN A 46 19.28 -52.18 21.57
C ASN A 46 17.82 -52.72 21.77
N SER A 47 17.31 -53.27 20.65
CA SER A 47 17.08 -54.73 20.42
C SER A 47 15.65 -55.34 20.44
N ASN A 48 15.37 -56.01 19.30
CA ASN A 48 14.68 -57.28 19.05
C ASN A 48 13.15 -57.44 19.25
N SER A 49 12.42 -57.70 18.15
CA SER A 49 12.02 -59.08 17.78
C SER A 49 11.21 -59.16 16.46
N SER A 50 11.31 -60.34 15.84
CA SER A 50 10.99 -60.81 14.48
C SER A 50 9.51 -61.12 14.16
N PHE A 51 9.06 -61.00 12.89
CA PHE A 51 8.76 -62.11 11.95
C PHE A 51 8.09 -61.67 10.61
N SER A 52 8.77 -62.03 9.51
CA SER A 52 8.34 -62.54 8.17
C SER A 52 7.26 -61.91 7.26
N ASN A 53 7.71 -61.70 6.00
CA ASN A 53 7.11 -62.06 4.69
C ASN A 53 5.90 -61.24 4.18
N ASN A 54 5.81 -60.78 2.93
CA ASN A 54 6.50 -61.12 1.68
C ASN A 54 6.42 -59.98 0.64
N ASP A 55 7.49 -59.89 -0.15
CA ASP A 55 7.58 -59.61 -1.60
C ASP A 55 7.26 -58.22 -2.20
N SER A 56 8.37 -57.44 -2.25
CA SER A 56 8.88 -56.56 -3.33
C SER A 56 8.81 -57.27 -4.73
N TRP A 57 8.98 -56.68 -5.92
CA TRP A 57 10.12 -55.90 -6.41
C TRP A 57 9.79 -55.09 -7.68
N ASP A 58 10.42 -53.92 -7.73
CA ASP A 58 10.59 -53.02 -8.86
C ASP A 58 12.11 -52.83 -9.11
N PHE A 59 12.44 -52.32 -10.30
CA PHE A 59 13.69 -51.71 -10.76
C PHE A 59 14.95 -52.58 -11.06
N SER A 60 15.19 -52.74 -12.38
CA SER A 60 16.25 -52.06 -13.17
C SER A 60 17.76 -52.16 -12.88
N LEU A 61 18.49 -52.10 -14.01
CA LEU A 61 19.79 -51.43 -14.32
C LEU A 61 21.11 -52.24 -14.34
N ARG A 62 21.76 -52.10 -15.51
CA ARG A 62 23.20 -51.82 -15.80
C ARG A 62 24.25 -52.87 -15.42
N GLU A 63 24.97 -53.44 -16.40
CA GLU A 63 26.15 -52.93 -17.15
C GLU A 63 27.50 -53.30 -16.51
N ASP A 64 28.37 -53.77 -17.41
CA ASP A 64 29.83 -53.87 -17.39
C ASP A 64 30.54 -54.92 -16.53
N ASN A 65 31.20 -55.87 -17.21
CA ASN A 65 32.67 -55.98 -17.18
C ASN A 65 33.23 -57.00 -18.20
N ASN A 66 34.51 -56.82 -18.48
CA ASN A 66 35.22 -56.99 -19.75
C ASN A 66 36.13 -58.25 -19.80
N CYS A 67 36.52 -58.63 -21.04
CA CYS A 67 37.69 -59.44 -21.48
C CYS A 67 37.85 -60.91 -20.98
N GLY A 68 38.24 -61.92 -21.77
CA GLY A 68 38.72 -62.07 -23.15
C GLY A 68 39.52 -63.39 -23.24
N ARG A 69 39.54 -64.10 -24.38
CA ARG A 69 40.59 -65.09 -24.73
C ARG A 69 40.66 -65.42 -26.23
N ASP A 70 41.79 -65.01 -26.80
CA ASP A 70 42.65 -65.57 -27.85
C ASP A 70 42.14 -66.29 -29.11
N SER A 71 42.76 -65.84 -30.21
CA SER A 71 42.78 -66.29 -31.60
C SER A 71 43.81 -67.40 -31.91
N ARG A 72 43.51 -68.31 -32.87
CA ARG A 72 44.27 -68.60 -34.13
C ARG A 72 44.05 -70.02 -34.74
N ASN A 73 44.09 -70.05 -36.09
CA ASN A 73 44.42 -71.14 -37.05
C ASN A 73 43.42 -72.31 -37.22
N GLU A 74 43.29 -73.01 -38.35
CA GLU A 74 43.40 -72.82 -39.81
C GLU A 74 43.06 -74.22 -40.44
N CYS A 75 42.33 -74.24 -41.56
CA CYS A 75 42.33 -75.23 -42.68
C CYS A 75 42.07 -76.75 -42.47
N TYR A 76 41.09 -77.33 -43.21
CA TYR A 76 41.29 -78.13 -44.46
C TYR A 76 40.01 -78.86 -44.99
N GLU A 77 39.79 -78.78 -46.32
CA GLU A 77 39.12 -79.67 -47.31
C GLU A 77 37.59 -80.01 -47.23
N ASN A 78 36.75 -79.61 -48.21
CA ASN A 78 36.47 -80.08 -49.59
C ASN A 78 35.49 -81.29 -49.70
N ILE A 79 34.36 -81.09 -50.42
CA ILE A 79 33.80 -81.94 -51.50
C ILE A 79 32.76 -81.09 -52.27
N ARG A 80 32.74 -81.23 -53.60
CA ARG A 80 32.03 -80.46 -54.64
C ARG A 80 30.85 -81.25 -55.27
N ASP A 81 29.99 -80.52 -56.00
CA ASP A 81 29.48 -80.75 -57.40
C ASP A 81 28.00 -80.30 -57.56
N ASN A 82 27.72 -79.26 -58.38
CA ASN A 82 27.13 -79.26 -59.75
C ASN A 82 25.59 -79.56 -59.77
N GLU A 83 24.69 -78.96 -60.57
CA GLU A 83 24.74 -78.42 -61.94
C GLU A 83 23.42 -77.65 -62.28
N CYS A 84 23.45 -76.89 -63.39
CA CYS A 84 22.35 -76.10 -63.98
C CYS A 84 21.41 -76.89 -64.92
N ASP A 85 20.28 -76.25 -65.27
CA ASP A 85 19.51 -76.31 -66.53
C ASP A 85 18.30 -77.27 -66.73
N LYS A 86 17.15 -76.60 -66.97
CA LYS A 86 16.12 -76.77 -68.03
C LYS A 86 15.09 -77.91 -68.05
N GLU A 87 13.84 -77.50 -68.29
CA GLU A 87 12.86 -77.98 -69.31
C GLU A 87 11.61 -77.06 -69.19
N ASP A 88 11.37 -76.05 -70.04
CA ASP A 88 10.84 -76.02 -71.42
C ASP A 88 9.48 -76.72 -71.64
N TRP A 89 8.44 -75.90 -71.84
CA TRP A 89 7.32 -76.24 -72.73
C TRP A 89 7.15 -75.14 -73.78
N ASP A 90 7.63 -75.49 -74.96
CA ASP A 90 7.54 -74.82 -76.26
C ASP A 90 6.12 -74.76 -76.86
N ASN A 91 6.05 -73.91 -77.88
CA ASN A 91 5.24 -73.96 -79.11
C ASN A 91 3.90 -73.22 -79.10
N ASP A 92 3.55 -72.42 -80.10
CA ASP A 92 4.26 -71.79 -81.23
C ASP A 92 3.13 -71.03 -81.95
N CYS A 93 3.39 -69.84 -82.50
CA CYS A 93 2.94 -69.48 -83.84
C CYS A 93 3.35 -68.05 -84.19
N ASN A 94 3.69 -67.94 -85.46
CA ASN A 94 4.52 -66.96 -86.11
C ASN A 94 3.65 -66.10 -87.04
N PHE A 95 4.22 -64.97 -87.47
CA PHE A 95 3.98 -64.29 -88.74
C PHE A 95 2.77 -63.34 -88.93
N ASP A 96 3.16 -62.19 -89.50
CA ASP A 96 2.47 -61.27 -90.41
C ASP A 96 1.75 -60.00 -89.93
N SER A 97 2.27 -58.92 -90.53
CA SER A 97 1.68 -57.66 -90.95
C SER A 97 0.16 -57.51 -90.87
N ASP A 98 -0.32 -56.47 -90.21
CA ASP A 98 -0.99 -55.30 -90.83
C ASP A 98 -1.77 -54.49 -89.80
N SER A 99 -1.94 -53.22 -90.16
CA SER A 99 -2.83 -52.17 -89.65
C SER A 99 -4.13 -52.58 -88.93
N ASP A 100 -4.45 -51.77 -87.92
CA ASP A 100 -5.77 -51.36 -87.42
C ASP A 100 -6.72 -52.45 -86.85
N SER A 101 -7.03 -52.36 -85.55
CA SER A 101 -8.35 -51.93 -85.04
C SER A 101 -8.58 -52.35 -83.58
N ASP A 102 -9.01 -51.35 -82.80
CA ASP A 102 -9.53 -51.31 -81.42
C ASP A 102 -10.02 -52.61 -80.74
N SER A 103 -9.73 -52.71 -79.43
CA SER A 103 -10.73 -52.66 -78.33
C SER A 103 -10.44 -53.66 -77.19
N ASP A 104 -10.12 -53.09 -76.03
CA ASP A 104 -10.27 -53.60 -74.64
C ASP A 104 -9.47 -54.87 -74.25
N CYS A 105 -8.60 -54.86 -73.23
CA CYS A 105 -8.77 -54.27 -71.90
C CYS A 105 -7.40 -54.03 -71.26
N ASP A 106 -7.15 -52.84 -70.69
CA ASP A 106 -6.39 -52.75 -69.44
C ASP A 106 -6.84 -51.52 -68.65
N TRP A 107 -7.81 -51.75 -67.77
CA TRP A 107 -8.10 -50.85 -66.66
C TRP A 107 -7.23 -51.29 -65.49
N ASN A 108 -6.12 -50.60 -65.28
CA ASN A 108 -5.73 -50.27 -63.92
C ASN A 108 -5.16 -48.85 -63.88
N CYS A 109 -5.90 -47.99 -63.20
CA CYS A 109 -5.73 -46.55 -63.16
C CYS A 109 -4.47 -46.17 -62.37
N ASP A 110 -3.38 -45.85 -63.06
CA ASP A 110 -2.43 -44.88 -62.54
C ASP A 110 -3.15 -43.52 -62.56
N CYS A 111 -3.67 -43.10 -61.40
CA CYS A 111 -4.00 -41.71 -61.18
C CYS A 111 -2.68 -40.95 -61.28
N ASP A 112 -2.47 -40.32 -62.43
CA ASP A 112 -1.39 -39.40 -62.74
C ASP A 112 -1.34 -38.31 -61.64
N CYS A 113 -0.51 -38.53 -60.61
CA CYS A 113 -0.21 -37.56 -59.57
C CYS A 113 1.10 -36.81 -59.89
N ASP A 114 1.63 -36.99 -61.09
CA ASP A 114 2.87 -36.35 -61.50
C ASP A 114 2.57 -34.95 -62.06
N ASP A 115 3.15 -33.97 -61.37
CA ASP A 115 3.13 -32.52 -61.66
C ASP A 115 1.98 -31.69 -61.03
N HIS A 116 1.89 -31.71 -59.70
CA HIS A 116 1.09 -30.71 -58.98
C HIS A 116 1.95 -29.81 -58.09
N ASN A 117 1.90 -28.51 -58.44
CA ASN A 117 2.41 -27.38 -57.69
C ASN A 117 2.10 -27.56 -56.18
N TYR A 118 3.14 -27.75 -55.38
CA TYR A 118 3.02 -27.96 -53.93
C TYR A 118 2.43 -26.71 -53.28
N ASN A 119 1.14 -26.78 -52.93
CA ASN A 119 0.45 -25.69 -52.25
C ASN A 119 0.60 -25.85 -50.74
N LYS A 120 0.82 -24.74 -50.04
CA LYS A 120 0.93 -24.74 -48.57
C LYS A 120 0.09 -23.63 -48.00
N ALA A 121 -0.63 -23.91 -46.92
CA ALA A 121 -1.21 -22.85 -46.10
C ALA A 121 -0.18 -22.40 -45.08
N GLU A 122 -0.01 -21.09 -44.92
CA GLU A 122 0.93 -20.53 -43.95
C GLU A 122 0.28 -19.30 -43.31
N LEU A 123 0.07 -19.36 -42.00
CA LEU A 123 -0.60 -18.30 -41.25
C LEU A 123 0.41 -17.47 -40.47
N ILE A 124 0.41 -16.15 -40.70
CA ILE A 124 1.02 -15.17 -39.79
C ILE A 124 -0.05 -14.71 -38.80
N VAL A 125 0.28 -14.73 -37.51
CA VAL A 125 -0.63 -14.32 -36.44
C VAL A 125 0.02 -13.19 -35.66
N GLU A 126 -0.65 -12.06 -35.58
CA GLU A 126 -0.21 -10.89 -34.81
C GLU A 126 -1.24 -10.57 -33.72
N LYS A 127 -0.76 -10.38 -32.50
CA LYS A 127 -1.56 -10.02 -31.34
C LYS A 127 -1.14 -8.66 -30.82
N SER A 128 -2.12 -7.84 -30.46
CA SER A 128 -1.94 -6.52 -29.86
C SER A 128 -2.91 -6.32 -28.70
N VAL A 129 -2.52 -5.44 -27.77
CA VAL A 129 -3.34 -4.94 -26.68
C VAL A 129 -3.36 -3.42 -26.75
N ASP A 130 -4.46 -2.79 -26.34
CA ASP A 130 -4.61 -1.33 -26.41
C ASP A 130 -3.86 -0.58 -25.31
N LYS A 131 -3.39 -1.27 -24.26
CA LYS A 131 -2.65 -0.68 -23.13
C LYS A 131 -1.49 -1.58 -22.69
N GLU A 132 -0.31 -0.97 -22.58
CA GLU A 132 0.90 -1.61 -22.00
C GLU A 132 0.91 -1.57 -20.47
N ILE A 133 0.19 -0.61 -19.87
CA ILE A 133 0.00 -0.46 -18.42
C ILE A 133 -1.50 -0.34 -18.15
N ALA A 134 -2.00 -1.12 -17.19
CA ALA A 134 -3.39 -1.10 -16.78
C ALA A 134 -3.52 -1.23 -15.26
N CYS A 135 -4.47 -0.53 -14.65
CA CYS A 135 -4.83 -0.76 -13.26
C CYS A 135 -5.83 -1.90 -13.12
N GLN A 136 -5.85 -2.54 -11.95
CA GLN A 136 -6.91 -3.46 -11.57
C GLN A 136 -8.30 -2.82 -11.79
N GLY A 137 -9.23 -3.58 -12.37
CA GLY A 137 -10.55 -3.11 -12.76
C GLY A 137 -10.62 -2.51 -14.17
N GLU A 138 -9.50 -2.14 -14.81
CA GLU A 138 -9.54 -1.61 -16.17
C GLU A 138 -9.93 -2.65 -17.23
N VAL A 139 -10.50 -2.18 -18.33
CA VAL A 139 -10.77 -3.00 -19.52
C VAL A 139 -9.59 -2.90 -20.48
N LEU A 140 -9.10 -4.06 -20.92
CA LEU A 140 -8.15 -4.22 -22.02
C LEU A 140 -8.88 -4.73 -23.26
N ARG A 141 -8.48 -4.27 -24.43
CA ARG A 141 -8.96 -4.73 -25.73
C ARG A 141 -7.83 -5.43 -26.47
N TYR A 142 -7.97 -6.74 -26.66
CA TYR A 142 -7.08 -7.51 -27.50
C TYR A 142 -7.55 -7.52 -28.96
N CYS A 143 -6.58 -7.50 -29.88
CA CYS A 143 -6.80 -7.69 -31.30
C CYS A 143 -5.82 -8.75 -31.82
N LEU A 144 -6.37 -9.80 -32.43
CA LEU A 144 -5.66 -10.81 -33.19
C LEU A 144 -5.88 -10.57 -34.69
N THR A 145 -4.81 -10.57 -35.46
CA THR A 145 -4.84 -10.50 -36.92
C THR A 145 -4.21 -11.78 -37.46
N ILE A 146 -4.98 -12.55 -38.23
CA ILE A 146 -4.53 -13.82 -38.83
C ILE A 146 -4.52 -13.62 -40.34
N ARG A 147 -3.37 -13.75 -40.98
CA ARG A 147 -3.20 -13.62 -42.43
C ARG A 147 -2.68 -14.92 -43.02
N ASN A 148 -3.34 -15.43 -44.05
CA ASN A 148 -2.80 -16.53 -44.84
C ASN A 148 -1.88 -15.99 -45.94
N ILE A 149 -0.58 -16.22 -45.79
CA ILE A 149 0.45 -15.85 -46.78
C ILE A 149 0.83 -17.02 -47.70
N GLY A 150 0.26 -18.21 -47.45
CA GLY A 150 0.45 -19.39 -48.28
C GLY A 150 -0.38 -19.38 -49.56
N THR A 151 -0.18 -20.42 -50.37
CA THR A 151 -0.86 -20.65 -51.64
C THR A 151 -2.10 -21.55 -51.51
N ALA A 152 -2.23 -22.30 -50.41
CA ALA A 152 -3.41 -23.14 -50.11
C ALA A 152 -4.37 -22.46 -49.10
N PRO A 153 -5.68 -22.76 -49.14
CA PRO A 153 -6.60 -22.36 -48.08
C PRO A 153 -6.28 -23.07 -46.76
N ALA A 154 -6.25 -22.31 -45.66
CA ALA A 154 -6.21 -22.87 -44.32
C ALA A 154 -7.63 -23.26 -43.89
N CYS A 155 -7.86 -24.53 -43.60
CA CYS A 155 -9.15 -25.13 -43.25
C CYS A 155 -9.19 -25.55 -41.78
N ASP A 156 -10.40 -25.70 -41.23
CA ASP A 156 -10.67 -26.03 -39.83
C ASP A 156 -9.87 -25.17 -38.85
N VAL A 157 -9.80 -23.87 -39.15
CA VAL A 157 -9.02 -22.91 -38.38
C VAL A 157 -9.65 -22.68 -37.00
N ILE A 158 -8.94 -23.09 -35.95
CA ILE A 158 -9.31 -22.96 -34.54
C ILE A 158 -8.28 -22.09 -33.82
N VAL A 159 -8.72 -20.97 -33.27
CA VAL A 159 -7.89 -20.07 -32.48
C VAL A 159 -8.05 -20.40 -31.00
N LYS A 160 -6.93 -20.66 -30.33
CA LYS A 160 -6.81 -20.93 -28.90
C LYS A 160 -6.03 -19.82 -28.22
N ASP A 161 -6.57 -19.27 -27.16
CA ASP A 161 -6.02 -18.11 -26.46
C ASP A 161 -6.32 -18.30 -24.97
N CYS A 162 -5.31 -18.62 -24.18
CA CYS A 162 -5.49 -18.89 -22.76
C CYS A 162 -5.32 -17.58 -21.98
N LEU A 163 -6.45 -17.01 -21.53
CA LEU A 163 -6.41 -15.81 -20.70
C LEU A 163 -5.78 -16.13 -19.34
N ASP A 164 -4.86 -15.28 -18.90
CA ASP A 164 -4.31 -15.33 -17.55
C ASP A 164 -5.43 -15.25 -16.50
N LYS A 165 -5.22 -15.87 -15.33
CA LYS A 165 -6.15 -15.81 -14.17
C LYS A 165 -6.48 -14.36 -13.75
N CYS A 166 -5.57 -13.44 -14.04
CA CYS A 166 -5.68 -12.01 -13.89
C CYS A 166 -6.71 -11.34 -14.80
N LEU A 167 -7.20 -12.02 -15.82
CA LEU A 167 -8.08 -11.46 -16.83
C LEU A 167 -9.44 -12.14 -16.80
N CYS A 168 -10.49 -11.35 -16.98
CA CYS A 168 -11.84 -11.84 -17.14
C CYS A 168 -12.43 -11.38 -18.45
N TYR A 169 -12.82 -12.30 -19.32
CA TYR A 169 -13.51 -11.95 -20.54
C TYR A 169 -14.79 -11.15 -20.28
N VAL A 170 -14.97 -10.06 -21.03
CA VAL A 170 -16.20 -9.26 -21.02
C VAL A 170 -17.19 -9.93 -21.97
N SER A 171 -18.26 -10.49 -21.39
CA SER A 171 -19.32 -11.18 -22.13
C SER A 171 -19.86 -10.34 -23.31
N GLY A 172 -20.03 -10.98 -24.47
CA GLY A 172 -20.55 -10.35 -25.69
C GLY A 172 -19.61 -9.31 -26.33
N SER A 173 -18.34 -9.24 -25.93
CA SER A 173 -17.37 -8.30 -26.51
C SER A 173 -16.69 -8.80 -27.78
N LEU A 174 -16.70 -10.12 -28.03
CA LEU A 174 -16.06 -10.76 -29.18
C LEU A 174 -16.62 -10.26 -30.52
N ARG A 175 -15.71 -9.92 -31.43
CA ARG A 175 -15.99 -9.60 -32.83
C ARG A 175 -15.02 -10.31 -33.75
N ILE A 176 -15.52 -10.81 -34.87
CA ILE A 176 -14.73 -11.41 -35.97
C ILE A 176 -15.03 -10.60 -37.23
N ASN A 177 -14.00 -10.04 -37.86
CA ASN A 177 -14.12 -9.11 -39.00
C ASN A 177 -15.16 -8.01 -38.73
N ASN A 178 -15.06 -7.40 -37.55
CA ASN A 178 -15.99 -6.40 -37.00
C ASN A 178 -17.45 -6.85 -36.78
N ARG A 179 -17.79 -8.12 -37.06
CA ARG A 179 -19.11 -8.67 -36.77
C ARG A 179 -19.15 -9.21 -35.35
N LYS A 180 -20.19 -8.83 -34.59
CA LYS A 180 -20.37 -9.29 -33.22
C LYS A 180 -20.66 -10.79 -33.19
N VAL A 181 -19.97 -11.50 -32.31
CA VAL A 181 -20.24 -12.90 -32.00
C VAL A 181 -20.78 -12.95 -30.56
N ASN A 182 -21.96 -13.53 -30.39
CA ASN A 182 -22.57 -13.66 -29.07
C ASN A 182 -21.91 -14.81 -28.29
N ALA A 183 -20.75 -14.53 -27.70
CA ALA A 183 -20.05 -15.43 -26.79
C ALA A 183 -20.22 -14.94 -25.35
N CYS A 184 -20.85 -15.78 -24.51
CA CYS A 184 -21.06 -15.49 -23.08
C CYS A 184 -19.84 -15.80 -22.20
N ARG A 185 -18.96 -16.68 -22.67
CA ARG A 185 -17.70 -17.08 -22.02
C ARG A 185 -16.59 -17.08 -23.06
N TRP A 186 -15.34 -17.01 -22.60
CA TRP A 186 -14.18 -17.21 -23.46
C TRP A 186 -14.05 -18.70 -23.81
N THR A 187 -13.92 -19.01 -25.09
CA THR A 187 -13.76 -20.36 -25.64
C THR A 187 -12.91 -20.28 -26.90
N ASP A 188 -12.42 -21.43 -27.37
CA ASP A 188 -11.80 -21.55 -28.69
C ASP A 188 -12.70 -20.97 -29.79
N ILE A 189 -12.10 -20.31 -30.78
CA ILE A 189 -12.81 -19.58 -31.84
C ILE A 189 -12.64 -20.32 -33.16
N LEU A 190 -13.76 -20.74 -33.76
CA LEU A 190 -13.79 -21.37 -35.08
C LEU A 190 -13.97 -20.33 -36.19
N ILE A 191 -13.01 -20.25 -37.12
CA ILE A 191 -13.06 -19.36 -38.31
C ILE A 191 -13.49 -20.13 -39.57
N LYS A 192 -13.39 -21.47 -39.56
CA LYS A 192 -13.60 -22.40 -40.69
C LYS A 192 -12.49 -22.35 -41.74
N THR A 193 -12.46 -21.35 -42.61
CA THR A 193 -11.49 -21.28 -43.71
C THR A 193 -10.94 -19.88 -43.89
N ILE A 194 -9.63 -19.78 -44.14
CA ILE A 194 -8.95 -18.54 -44.51
C ILE A 194 -8.24 -18.78 -45.86
N LYS A 195 -8.71 -18.13 -46.91
CA LYS A 195 -8.18 -18.29 -48.27
C LYS A 195 -6.79 -17.64 -48.41
N PRO A 196 -6.00 -18.01 -49.43
CA PRO A 196 -4.75 -17.32 -49.75
C PRO A 196 -4.95 -15.79 -49.81
N SER A 197 -4.03 -15.04 -49.22
CA SER A 197 -4.07 -13.57 -49.07
C SER A 197 -5.23 -13.00 -48.23
N GLU A 198 -6.12 -13.84 -47.68
CA GLU A 198 -7.19 -13.40 -46.79
C GLU A 198 -6.64 -13.06 -45.40
N CYS A 199 -7.30 -12.10 -44.76
CA CYS A 199 -6.97 -11.65 -43.41
C CYS A 199 -8.23 -11.67 -42.54
N VAL A 200 -8.11 -12.25 -41.35
CA VAL A 200 -9.18 -12.31 -40.35
C VAL A 200 -8.76 -11.52 -39.11
N SER A 201 -9.63 -10.62 -38.67
CA SER A 201 -9.46 -9.83 -37.44
C SER A 201 -10.38 -10.36 -36.35
N ILE A 202 -9.83 -10.63 -35.18
CA ILE A 202 -10.56 -11.05 -33.98
C ILE A 202 -10.30 -10.00 -32.90
N THR A 203 -11.35 -9.40 -32.34
CA THR A 203 -11.22 -8.47 -31.22
C THR A 203 -12.11 -8.87 -30.06
N PHE A 204 -11.61 -8.73 -28.84
CA PHE A 204 -12.37 -9.01 -27.63
C PHE A 204 -11.88 -8.14 -26.47
N LYS A 205 -12.69 -8.02 -25.43
CA LYS A 205 -12.36 -7.24 -24.23
C LYS A 205 -12.24 -8.14 -23.02
N VAL A 206 -11.32 -7.79 -22.13
CA VAL A 206 -11.18 -8.40 -20.80
C VAL A 206 -11.12 -7.31 -19.73
N VAL A 207 -11.51 -7.65 -18.50
CA VAL A 207 -11.32 -6.82 -17.30
C VAL A 207 -10.16 -7.38 -16.49
N VAL A 208 -9.27 -6.51 -16.03
CA VAL A 208 -8.18 -6.85 -15.10
C VAL A 208 -8.78 -7.12 -13.72
N LYS A 209 -8.58 -8.33 -13.19
CA LYS A 209 -8.99 -8.75 -11.85
C LYS A 209 -7.90 -8.47 -10.83
N GLU A 210 -8.16 -8.84 -9.58
CA GLU A 210 -7.13 -8.89 -8.55
C GLU A 210 -6.02 -9.86 -8.94
N CYS A 211 -4.80 -9.35 -8.93
CA CYS A 211 -3.61 -10.03 -9.42
C CYS A 211 -2.51 -9.98 -8.39
N SER A 212 -1.93 -11.14 -8.10
CA SER A 212 -0.65 -11.22 -7.41
C SER A 212 0.54 -10.87 -8.33
N SER A 213 0.34 -10.94 -9.66
CA SER A 213 1.37 -10.65 -10.66
C SER A 213 1.29 -9.19 -11.11
N GLU A 214 2.44 -8.50 -11.12
CA GLU A 214 2.56 -7.16 -11.72
C GLU A 214 2.61 -7.21 -13.26
N LEU A 215 2.76 -8.38 -13.86
CA LEU A 215 2.89 -8.56 -15.30
C LEU A 215 1.92 -9.64 -15.78
N VAL A 216 1.15 -9.34 -16.81
CA VAL A 216 0.23 -10.27 -17.45
C VAL A 216 0.62 -10.42 -18.91
N GLU A 217 0.92 -11.66 -19.30
CA GLU A 217 1.24 -12.02 -20.67
C GLU A 217 0.03 -12.65 -21.35
N ASN A 218 -0.10 -12.43 -22.65
CA ASN A 218 -1.14 -13.06 -23.44
C ASN A 218 -0.62 -13.40 -24.84
N PHE A 219 -0.87 -14.61 -25.30
CA PHE A 219 -0.52 -15.09 -26.65
C PHE A 219 -1.63 -16.02 -27.17
N ALA A 220 -1.58 -16.38 -28.44
CA ALA A 220 -2.56 -17.27 -29.05
C ALA A 220 -1.88 -18.30 -29.94
N VAL A 221 -2.54 -19.45 -30.09
CA VAL A 221 -2.14 -20.55 -30.96
C VAL A 221 -3.29 -20.83 -31.91
N VAL A 222 -3.00 -20.82 -33.21
CA VAL A 222 -3.97 -21.13 -34.27
C VAL A 222 -3.65 -22.50 -34.83
N CYS A 223 -4.55 -23.46 -34.62
CA CYS A 223 -4.48 -24.78 -35.25
C CYS A 223 -5.28 -24.75 -36.56
N TYR A 224 -4.73 -25.29 -37.64
CA TYR A 224 -5.39 -25.37 -38.93
C TYR A 224 -4.92 -26.60 -39.71
N SER A 225 -5.62 -26.90 -40.80
CA SER A 225 -5.22 -27.94 -41.75
C SER A 225 -5.23 -27.42 -43.17
N TYR A 226 -4.51 -28.07 -44.07
CA TYR A 226 -4.56 -27.79 -45.50
C TYR A 226 -4.28 -29.05 -46.32
N VAL A 227 -4.59 -29.00 -47.61
CA VAL A 227 -4.34 -30.07 -48.57
C VAL A 227 -3.24 -29.60 -49.53
N PRO A 228 -2.09 -30.28 -49.64
CA PRO A 228 -0.96 -29.77 -50.41
C PRO A 228 -1.15 -29.80 -51.94
N TYR A 229 -1.96 -30.73 -52.45
CA TYR A 229 -2.30 -30.90 -53.86
C TYR A 229 -3.62 -31.71 -53.94
N ASP A 230 -4.30 -31.72 -55.09
CA ASP A 230 -5.72 -32.14 -55.19
C ASP A 230 -6.03 -33.59 -54.72
N CYS A 231 -5.03 -34.48 -54.70
CA CYS A 231 -5.13 -35.86 -54.19
C CYS A 231 -4.36 -36.11 -52.87
N GLY A 232 -3.80 -35.08 -52.24
CA GLY A 232 -2.96 -35.19 -51.05
C GLY A 232 -3.74 -35.33 -49.75
N ASP A 233 -3.13 -36.01 -48.77
CA ASP A 233 -3.66 -36.10 -47.41
C ASP A 233 -3.70 -34.73 -46.73
N ARG A 234 -4.64 -34.58 -45.77
CA ARG A 234 -4.74 -33.35 -44.96
C ARG A 234 -3.57 -33.26 -43.99
N VAL A 235 -2.83 -32.16 -44.08
CA VAL A 235 -1.75 -31.83 -43.16
C VAL A 235 -2.28 -30.90 -42.07
N ASN A 236 -1.94 -31.17 -40.81
CA ASN A 236 -2.28 -30.30 -39.68
C ASN A 236 -1.07 -29.45 -39.30
N GLU A 237 -1.30 -28.16 -39.06
CA GLU A 237 -0.27 -27.19 -38.71
C GLU A 237 -0.71 -26.27 -37.58
N LYS A 238 0.28 -25.57 -37.01
CA LYS A 238 0.07 -24.55 -35.99
C LYS A 238 0.81 -23.26 -36.32
N ALA A 239 0.18 -22.13 -36.00
CA ALA A 239 0.82 -20.83 -36.02
C ALA A 239 0.68 -20.18 -34.64
N HIS A 240 1.75 -19.53 -34.18
CA HIS A 240 1.78 -18.82 -32.91
C HIS A 240 1.73 -17.32 -33.14
N SER A 241 1.01 -16.59 -32.28
CA SER A 241 1.14 -15.15 -32.23
C SER A 241 2.41 -14.73 -31.49
N ASN A 242 2.79 -13.45 -31.61
CA ASN A 242 3.65 -12.83 -30.62
C ASN A 242 2.97 -12.83 -29.23
N THR A 243 3.78 -12.74 -28.18
CA THR A 243 3.31 -12.46 -26.82
C THR A 243 3.13 -10.96 -26.64
N VAL A 244 2.01 -10.56 -26.07
CA VAL A 244 1.80 -9.19 -25.59
C VAL A 244 1.80 -9.17 -24.08
N THR A 245 2.37 -8.13 -23.51
CA THR A 245 2.60 -8.02 -22.09
C THR A 245 1.97 -6.73 -21.58
N THR A 246 1.21 -6.82 -20.49
CA THR A 246 0.60 -5.67 -19.82
C THR A 246 1.08 -5.64 -18.38
N ARG A 247 1.62 -4.50 -17.93
CA ARG A 247 1.95 -4.26 -16.53
C ARG A 247 0.68 -3.91 -15.76
N ILE A 248 0.36 -4.68 -14.74
CA ILE A 248 -0.79 -4.46 -13.86
C ILE A 248 -0.35 -3.64 -12.65
N MET A 249 -0.94 -2.46 -12.51
CA MET A 249 -0.80 -1.62 -11.33
C MET A 249 -1.99 -1.85 -10.40
N ARG A 250 -1.75 -1.80 -9.09
CA ARG A 250 -2.85 -1.73 -8.12
C ARG A 250 -3.56 -0.39 -8.27
N VAL A 251 -4.85 -0.34 -7.90
CA VAL A 251 -5.59 0.93 -7.81
C VAL A 251 -4.95 1.74 -6.68
N GLU A 252 -4.03 2.62 -7.03
CA GLU A 252 -3.24 3.36 -6.07
C GLU A 252 -3.45 4.86 -6.31
N ALA A 253 -3.97 5.53 -5.29
CA ALA A 253 -3.84 6.97 -5.20
C ALA A 253 -2.77 7.26 -4.15
N GLU A 254 -1.98 8.27 -4.39
CA GLU A 254 -1.01 8.76 -3.41
C GLU A 254 -1.65 9.86 -2.58
N MET A 255 -1.40 9.86 -1.28
CA MET A 255 -1.91 10.88 -0.36
C MET A 255 -0.78 11.58 0.37
N VAL A 256 -0.68 12.90 0.21
CA VAL A 256 0.29 13.73 0.92
C VAL A 256 -0.45 14.75 1.76
N LYS A 257 -0.08 14.85 3.03
CA LYS A 257 -0.65 15.78 3.99
C LYS A 257 0.39 16.81 4.41
N SER A 258 -0.01 18.07 4.42
CA SER A 258 0.79 19.20 4.86
C SER A 258 -0.02 20.12 5.77
N VAL A 259 0.65 21.06 6.43
CA VAL A 259 0.03 22.08 7.28
C VAL A 259 0.68 23.42 7.03
N ASN A 260 -0.11 24.49 7.09
CA ASN A 260 0.39 25.84 6.86
C ASN A 260 1.28 26.39 7.99
N LYS A 261 1.22 25.80 9.20
CA LYS A 261 1.98 26.21 10.39
C LYS A 261 2.44 24.99 11.17
N GLU A 262 3.76 24.82 11.31
CA GLU A 262 4.35 23.75 12.13
C GLU A 262 4.44 24.10 13.62
N ARG A 263 4.33 25.39 13.96
CA ARG A 263 4.32 25.89 15.34
C ARG A 263 3.17 26.86 15.52
N VAL A 264 2.38 26.64 16.57
CA VAL A 264 1.15 27.39 16.83
C VAL A 264 0.94 27.68 18.30
N GLN A 265 0.11 28.66 18.61
CA GLN A 265 -0.39 28.93 19.96
C GLN A 265 -1.81 28.40 20.15
N LEU A 266 -2.22 28.19 21.40
CA LEU A 266 -3.62 27.88 21.71
C LEU A 266 -4.55 28.98 21.18
N GLY A 267 -5.67 28.56 20.61
CA GLY A 267 -6.67 29.42 19.99
C GLY A 267 -6.39 29.76 18.53
N GLU A 268 -5.16 29.55 18.02
CA GLU A 268 -4.85 29.78 16.61
C GLU A 268 -5.58 28.80 15.68
N ILE A 269 -5.69 29.20 14.41
CA ILE A 269 -6.24 28.38 13.34
C ILE A 269 -5.11 27.82 12.49
N VAL A 270 -5.17 26.52 12.23
CA VAL A 270 -4.34 25.81 11.26
C VAL A 270 -5.18 25.36 10.06
N VAL A 271 -4.54 25.21 8.92
CA VAL A 271 -5.11 24.63 7.72
C VAL A 271 -4.25 23.44 7.31
N TYR A 272 -4.82 22.25 7.37
CA TYR A 272 -4.23 21.06 6.77
C TYR A 272 -4.63 21.01 5.30
N THR A 273 -3.68 20.68 4.44
CA THR A 273 -3.93 20.37 3.03
C THR A 273 -3.63 18.90 2.81
N ILE A 274 -4.58 18.16 2.24
CA ILE A 274 -4.40 16.77 1.83
C ILE A 274 -4.51 16.74 0.31
N ASP A 275 -3.42 16.39 -0.35
CA ASP A 275 -3.36 16.23 -1.80
C ASP A 275 -3.47 14.74 -2.13
N ILE A 276 -4.52 14.38 -2.88
CA ILE A 276 -4.78 13.01 -3.35
C ILE A 276 -4.48 12.97 -4.85
N THR A 277 -3.49 12.21 -5.26
CA THR A 277 -3.11 12.07 -6.68
C THR A 277 -3.46 10.69 -7.20
N ASN A 278 -4.27 10.63 -8.25
CA ASN A 278 -4.55 9.37 -8.93
C ASN A 278 -3.34 8.93 -9.75
N ARG A 279 -2.65 7.85 -9.35
CA ARG A 279 -1.48 7.31 -10.08
C ARG A 279 -1.88 6.33 -11.19
N CYS A 280 -3.18 6.01 -11.32
CA CYS A 280 -3.70 5.14 -12.36
C CYS A 280 -3.98 5.86 -13.68
N HIS A 281 -3.99 5.08 -14.77
CA HIS A 281 -4.42 5.53 -16.10
C HIS A 281 -5.94 5.52 -16.28
N ALA A 282 -6.69 4.95 -15.32
CA ALA A 282 -8.14 5.04 -15.22
C ALA A 282 -8.60 6.10 -14.23
N THR A 283 -9.79 6.64 -14.49
CA THR A 283 -10.50 7.53 -13.58
C THR A 283 -10.95 6.75 -12.34
N ILE A 284 -10.51 7.16 -11.15
CA ILE A 284 -11.10 6.68 -9.89
C ILE A 284 -12.54 7.19 -9.84
N GLU A 285 -13.50 6.29 -9.66
CA GLU A 285 -14.93 6.66 -9.70
C GLU A 285 -15.37 7.37 -8.42
N SER A 286 -14.79 6.97 -7.29
CA SER A 286 -15.09 7.52 -5.98
C SER A 286 -13.88 7.38 -5.07
N PHE A 287 -13.46 8.47 -4.44
CA PHE A 287 -12.44 8.45 -3.39
C PHE A 287 -13.05 8.80 -2.03
N ILE A 288 -12.92 7.91 -1.06
CA ILE A 288 -13.43 8.13 0.31
C ILE A 288 -12.26 8.54 1.21
N LEU A 289 -12.22 9.81 1.61
CA LEU A 289 -11.22 10.36 2.53
C LEU A 289 -11.70 10.32 3.98
N ARG A 290 -10.87 9.81 4.88
CA ARG A 290 -11.06 9.78 6.33
C ARG A 290 -9.93 10.52 7.02
N ASP A 291 -10.27 11.35 8.00
CA ASP A 291 -9.28 12.05 8.82
C ASP A 291 -9.82 12.22 10.25
N GLN A 292 -9.22 11.48 11.18
CA GLN A 292 -9.54 11.59 12.59
C GLN A 292 -8.65 12.67 13.23
N LEU A 293 -9.16 13.90 13.24
CA LEU A 293 -8.49 14.99 13.92
C LEU A 293 -8.31 14.69 15.41
N SER A 294 -7.15 15.06 15.95
CA SER A 294 -6.87 15.00 17.38
C SER A 294 -7.98 15.73 18.17
N PRO A 295 -8.39 15.24 19.34
CA PRO A 295 -9.29 15.97 20.24
C PRO A 295 -8.78 17.36 20.67
N ALA A 296 -7.49 17.65 20.46
CA ALA A 296 -6.91 18.97 20.68
C ALA A 296 -7.28 20.00 19.60
N LEU A 297 -7.95 19.57 18.53
CA LEU A 297 -8.39 20.41 17.42
C LEU A 297 -9.92 20.43 17.32
N ARG A 298 -10.47 21.62 17.11
CA ARG A 298 -11.87 21.78 16.69
C ARG A 298 -11.94 22.11 15.21
N CYS A 299 -12.50 21.20 14.43
CA CYS A 299 -12.76 21.44 13.01
C CYS A 299 -13.71 22.64 12.83
N ILE A 300 -13.34 23.54 11.92
CA ILE A 300 -14.14 24.71 11.53
C ILE A 300 -14.79 24.43 10.17
N GLU A 301 -14.00 23.95 9.21
CA GLU A 301 -14.44 23.82 7.83
C GLU A 301 -13.60 22.76 7.10
N VAL A 302 -14.25 22.03 6.19
CA VAL A 302 -13.60 21.13 5.25
C VAL A 302 -14.06 21.49 3.84
N LEU A 303 -13.11 21.72 2.93
CA LEU A 303 -13.35 22.17 1.56
C LEU A 303 -12.58 21.31 0.56
N SER A 304 -13.22 20.94 -0.54
CA SER A 304 -12.55 20.38 -1.72
C SER A 304 -13.30 20.78 -2.98
N ARG A 305 -12.58 21.22 -4.03
CA ARG A 305 -13.17 21.71 -5.30
C ARG A 305 -14.31 22.73 -5.11
N GLY A 306 -14.20 23.60 -4.10
CA GLY A 306 -15.24 24.58 -3.76
C GLY A 306 -16.46 24.03 -3.00
N GLN A 307 -16.59 22.71 -2.87
CA GLN A 307 -17.63 22.06 -2.08
C GLN A 307 -17.25 22.00 -0.59
N LYS A 308 -18.20 22.37 0.28
CA LYS A 308 -18.08 22.23 1.74
C LYS A 308 -18.53 20.86 2.23
N TYR A 309 -17.77 20.28 3.15
CA TYR A 309 -18.08 19.01 3.80
C TYR A 309 -18.30 19.20 5.31
N ASN A 310 -19.13 18.32 5.89
CA ASN A 310 -19.42 18.36 7.32
C ASN A 310 -18.25 17.77 8.12
N CYS A 311 -17.69 18.57 9.03
CA CYS A 311 -16.62 18.17 9.95
C CYS A 311 -16.91 16.85 10.70
N CYS A 312 -18.17 16.59 11.12
CA CYS A 312 -18.53 15.38 11.84
C CYS A 312 -18.48 14.11 10.99
N ARG A 313 -18.46 14.23 9.65
CA ARG A 313 -18.31 13.10 8.73
C ARG A 313 -16.86 12.82 8.36
N LEU A 314 -15.94 13.74 8.63
CA LEU A 314 -14.54 13.60 8.25
C LEU A 314 -13.90 12.32 8.83
N SER A 315 -14.21 11.95 10.07
CA SER A 315 -13.71 10.71 10.68
C SER A 315 -14.36 9.43 10.14
N ARG A 316 -15.58 9.52 9.58
CA ARG A 316 -16.30 8.37 9.00
C ARG A 316 -16.01 8.18 7.51
N GLY A 317 -15.70 9.27 6.82
CA GLY A 317 -15.45 9.30 5.39
C GLY A 317 -16.23 10.42 4.70
N ILE A 318 -15.55 11.19 3.87
CA ILE A 318 -16.14 12.08 2.88
C ILE A 318 -15.84 11.56 1.48
N ASN A 319 -16.83 11.57 0.60
CA ASN A 319 -16.65 11.16 -0.79
C ASN A 319 -16.25 12.37 -1.63
N LEU A 320 -15.08 12.32 -2.26
CA LEU A 320 -14.55 13.37 -3.13
C LEU A 320 -14.99 13.23 -4.60
N GLY A 321 -15.72 12.16 -4.91
CA GLY A 321 -16.17 11.83 -6.26
C GLY A 321 -15.06 11.32 -7.15
N GLN A 322 -15.16 11.62 -8.44
CA GLN A 322 -14.25 11.14 -9.45
C GLN A 322 -12.91 11.88 -9.43
N ILE A 323 -11.83 11.15 -9.64
CA ILE A 323 -10.47 11.70 -9.82
C ILE A 323 -9.94 11.15 -11.15
N ALA A 324 -9.75 12.03 -12.13
CA ALA A 324 -9.27 11.67 -13.46
C ALA A 324 -7.84 11.09 -13.40
N PRO A 325 -7.38 10.39 -14.46
CA PRO A 325 -6.02 9.86 -14.52
C PRO A 325 -5.00 10.98 -14.29
N HIS A 326 -4.03 10.74 -13.41
CA HIS A 326 -2.96 11.70 -13.07
C HIS A 326 -3.44 13.03 -12.47
N GLU A 327 -4.72 13.16 -12.12
CA GLU A 327 -5.26 14.34 -11.46
C GLU A 327 -4.91 14.34 -9.97
N THR A 328 -4.62 15.53 -9.44
CA THR A 328 -4.51 15.79 -8.01
C THR A 328 -5.71 16.57 -7.49
N VAL A 329 -6.36 16.05 -6.46
CA VAL A 329 -7.45 16.72 -5.73
C VAL A 329 -6.95 17.13 -4.36
N SER A 330 -7.04 18.43 -4.05
CA SER A 330 -6.71 18.97 -2.74
C SER A 330 -7.95 19.08 -1.84
N VAL A 331 -7.77 18.73 -0.57
CA VAL A 331 -8.75 18.92 0.51
C VAL A 331 -8.14 19.84 1.56
N TYR A 332 -8.84 20.91 1.91
CA TYR A 332 -8.44 21.88 2.93
C TYR A 332 -9.27 21.67 4.19
N ILE A 333 -8.61 21.42 5.32
CA ILE A 333 -9.24 21.25 6.63
C ILE A 333 -8.78 22.39 7.53
N LYS A 334 -9.68 23.31 7.82
CA LYS A 334 -9.45 24.44 8.74
C LYS A 334 -9.86 24.03 10.14
N ALA A 335 -8.94 24.09 11.10
CA ALA A 335 -9.18 23.70 12.49
C ALA A 335 -8.61 24.71 13.49
N ARG A 336 -9.29 24.90 14.62
CA ARG A 336 -8.82 25.69 15.76
C ARG A 336 -8.10 24.81 16.77
N VAL A 337 -6.98 25.27 17.28
CA VAL A 337 -6.22 24.59 18.34
C VAL A 337 -6.85 24.91 19.69
N GLU A 338 -7.41 23.92 20.38
CA GLU A 338 -8.11 24.10 21.67
C GLU A 338 -7.37 23.43 22.84
N ALA A 339 -6.43 22.53 22.56
CA ALA A 339 -5.56 21.94 23.59
C ALA A 339 -4.14 21.72 23.06
N MET A 340 -3.22 21.35 23.97
CA MET A 340 -1.78 21.24 23.67
C MET A 340 -1.41 19.99 22.86
N GLY A 341 -2.30 18.99 22.81
CA GLY A 341 -1.95 17.65 22.36
C GLY A 341 -1.03 16.92 23.35
N GLU A 342 -0.62 15.71 22.98
CA GLU A 342 0.27 14.89 23.80
C GLU A 342 1.72 15.36 23.62
N GLY A 343 2.43 15.66 24.72
CA GLY A 343 3.82 16.13 24.67
C GLY A 343 3.99 17.47 23.92
N CYS A 344 3.00 18.36 24.03
CA CYS A 344 2.94 19.66 23.34
C CYS A 344 2.99 19.55 21.81
N ARG A 345 2.56 18.41 21.27
CA ARG A 345 2.52 18.13 19.84
C ARG A 345 1.16 17.58 19.44
N ILE A 346 0.67 18.00 18.29
CA ILE A 346 -0.52 17.42 17.66
C ILE A 346 -0.05 16.73 16.39
N ARG A 347 -0.18 15.41 16.37
CA ARG A 347 0.06 14.57 15.18
C ARG A 347 -1.24 14.36 14.43
N ASN A 348 -1.17 14.38 13.11
CA ASN A 348 -2.33 14.19 12.25
C ASN A 348 -1.96 13.37 11.01
N THR A 349 -2.77 12.34 10.72
CA THR A 349 -2.59 11.40 9.60
C THR A 349 -3.95 11.15 8.98
N ALA A 350 -4.05 11.26 7.65
CA ALA A 350 -5.27 10.96 6.91
C ALA A 350 -5.18 9.56 6.28
N PHE A 351 -6.36 9.00 6.02
CA PHE A 351 -6.55 7.68 5.43
C PHE A 351 -7.57 7.79 4.31
N GLY A 352 -7.53 6.92 3.32
CA GLY A 352 -8.55 6.90 2.29
C GLY A 352 -8.59 5.59 1.51
N VAL A 353 -9.64 5.42 0.73
CA VAL A 353 -9.80 4.29 -0.18
C VAL A 353 -10.31 4.78 -1.53
N SER A 354 -9.80 4.18 -2.58
CA SER A 354 -10.21 4.40 -3.97
C SER A 354 -11.20 3.33 -4.39
N ILE A 355 -12.21 3.69 -5.18
CA ILE A 355 -13.17 2.76 -5.76
C ILE A 355 -13.12 2.88 -7.28
N LEU A 356 -12.95 1.74 -7.95
CA LEU A 356 -12.93 1.63 -9.40
C LEU A 356 -13.70 0.37 -9.85
N ASN A 357 -14.79 0.53 -10.59
CA ASN A 357 -15.62 -0.57 -11.10
C ASN A 357 -16.13 -1.50 -9.98
N GLY A 358 -16.45 -0.93 -8.82
CA GLY A 358 -16.90 -1.67 -7.63
C GLY A 358 -15.78 -2.36 -6.83
N ILE A 359 -14.54 -2.31 -7.29
CA ILE A 359 -13.37 -2.78 -6.54
C ILE A 359 -12.90 -1.67 -5.62
N VAL A 360 -12.67 -1.99 -4.34
CA VAL A 360 -12.15 -1.07 -3.32
C VAL A 360 -10.66 -1.34 -3.15
N SER A 361 -9.84 -0.29 -3.18
CA SER A 361 -8.40 -0.41 -2.92
C SER A 361 -8.12 -0.78 -1.47
N GLU A 362 -6.88 -1.17 -1.19
CA GLU A 362 -6.34 -1.14 0.17
C GLU A 362 -6.39 0.29 0.76
N GLU A 363 -6.25 0.38 2.08
CA GLU A 363 -6.23 1.68 2.77
C GLU A 363 -4.96 2.46 2.43
N ILE A 364 -5.16 3.65 1.86
CA ILE A 364 -4.11 4.60 1.51
C ILE A 364 -3.89 5.51 2.69
N ARG A 365 -2.65 5.57 3.19
CA ARG A 365 -2.28 6.39 4.34
C ARG A 365 -1.39 7.56 3.93
N SER A 366 -1.69 8.76 4.42
CA SER A 366 -0.81 9.91 4.25
C SER A 366 0.44 9.84 5.12
N ASN A 367 1.42 10.71 4.87
CA ASN A 367 2.44 11.03 5.87
C ASN A 367 1.79 11.59 7.15
N THR A 368 2.51 11.48 8.27
CA THR A 368 2.08 12.06 9.55
C THR A 368 2.62 13.47 9.68
N VAL A 369 1.74 14.46 9.83
CA VAL A 369 2.11 15.85 10.07
C VAL A 369 2.10 16.12 11.57
N THR A 370 3.14 16.78 12.08
CA THR A 370 3.26 17.14 13.49
C THR A 370 3.33 18.65 13.65
N ILE A 371 2.43 19.24 14.43
CA ILE A 371 2.52 20.64 14.85
C ILE A 371 2.93 20.73 16.32
N GLY A 372 3.84 21.63 16.64
CA GLY A 372 4.21 21.98 18.01
C GLY A 372 3.30 23.08 18.55
N VAL A 373 2.70 22.86 19.72
CA VAL A 373 1.83 23.83 20.38
C VAL A 373 2.58 24.53 21.49
N ARG A 374 2.63 25.87 21.43
CA ARG A 374 3.17 26.74 22.47
C ARG A 374 2.04 27.32 23.31
N PHE A 375 2.31 27.48 24.60
CA PHE A 375 1.38 28.11 25.52
C PHE A 375 1.99 29.38 26.10
N ASN A 376 1.58 30.54 25.59
CA ASN A 376 2.00 31.83 26.12
C ASN A 376 0.80 32.47 26.82
N GLN A 377 0.85 32.64 28.15
CA GLN A 377 -0.18 33.35 28.90
C GLN A 377 0.45 34.49 29.71
N CYS A 378 0.31 35.72 29.23
CA CYS A 378 0.60 36.91 30.03
C CYS A 378 -0.58 37.17 30.98
N ARG A 379 -0.30 37.34 32.27
CA ARG A 379 -1.30 37.73 33.25
C ARG A 379 -0.82 38.98 33.97
N GLU A 380 -1.60 40.04 33.88
CA GLU A 380 -1.36 41.27 34.61
C GLU A 380 -1.56 41.02 36.11
N VAL A 381 -0.61 41.50 36.91
CA VAL A 381 -0.65 41.44 38.37
C VAL A 381 -0.32 42.84 38.85
N GLU A 382 -1.31 43.52 39.41
CA GLU A 382 -1.09 44.79 40.11
C GLU A 382 -0.43 44.47 41.46
N LEU A 383 0.73 45.07 41.70
CA LEU A 383 1.45 44.99 42.96
C LEU A 383 1.72 46.41 43.44
N GLU A 384 1.35 46.70 44.68
CA GLU A 384 1.69 47.96 45.34
C GLU A 384 2.96 47.75 46.18
N ASP A 385 4.01 48.50 45.88
CA ASP A 385 5.26 48.52 46.65
C ASP A 385 5.36 49.80 47.45
N ILE A 386 5.22 49.72 48.78
CA ILE A 386 5.28 50.89 49.67
C ILE A 386 6.57 50.84 50.49
N VAL A 387 7.50 51.74 50.16
CA VAL A 387 8.77 51.90 50.85
C VAL A 387 8.69 53.05 51.84
N ARG A 388 8.83 52.76 53.14
CA ARG A 388 8.90 53.80 54.18
C ARG A 388 10.36 54.11 54.49
N LEU A 389 10.80 55.35 54.25
CA LEU A 389 12.15 55.75 54.64
C LEU A 389 12.21 55.98 56.15
N SER A 390 13.27 55.48 56.78
CA SER A 390 13.52 55.81 58.18
C SER A 390 13.96 57.27 58.32
N CYS A 391 13.79 57.84 59.51
CA CYS A 391 14.19 59.23 59.78
C CYS A 391 15.69 59.48 59.53
N GLN A 392 16.53 58.45 59.60
CA GLN A 392 17.97 58.52 59.33
C GLN A 392 18.30 58.60 57.83
N MET A 393 17.38 58.14 56.97
CA MET A 393 17.55 58.18 55.52
C MET A 393 17.30 59.59 54.97
N GLY A 394 16.40 60.35 55.62
CA GLY A 394 16.02 61.73 55.29
C GLY A 394 14.94 61.82 54.22
N PRO A 395 14.44 63.04 53.90
CA PRO A 395 13.32 63.21 52.98
C PRO A 395 13.74 62.90 51.54
N ALA A 396 12.87 62.22 50.80
CA ALA A 396 13.00 62.05 49.36
C ALA A 396 12.28 63.22 48.65
N ILE A 397 12.96 63.90 47.73
CA ILE A 397 12.40 65.02 46.94
C ILE A 397 11.85 64.52 45.60
N GLY A 398 12.48 63.51 45.03
CA GLY A 398 12.06 62.85 43.79
C GLY A 398 12.72 61.49 43.63
N ILE A 399 12.14 60.63 42.79
CA ILE A 399 12.77 59.38 42.35
C ILE A 399 13.52 59.69 41.05
N ILE A 400 14.81 59.34 41.01
CA ILE A 400 15.71 59.58 39.87
C ILE A 400 15.68 58.38 38.94
N ASP A 401 15.75 57.18 39.53
CA ASP A 401 15.77 55.93 38.80
C ASP A 401 15.17 54.82 39.66
N SER A 402 14.63 53.80 39.01
CA SER A 402 14.10 52.61 39.65
C SER A 402 14.38 51.39 38.79
N THR A 403 14.99 50.37 39.36
CA THR A 403 15.26 49.11 38.68
C THR A 403 14.63 47.97 39.44
N GLY A 404 13.95 47.06 38.74
CA GLY A 404 13.32 45.90 39.35
C GLY A 404 13.82 44.59 38.76
N GLN A 405 13.89 43.56 39.59
CA GLN A 405 14.15 42.18 39.19
C GLN A 405 13.12 41.27 39.86
N VAL A 406 12.81 40.15 39.20
CA VAL A 406 11.83 39.19 39.71
C VAL A 406 12.52 37.86 39.96
N GLU A 407 12.40 37.39 41.19
CA GLU A 407 12.95 36.10 41.61
C GLU A 407 11.79 35.14 41.89
N ILE A 408 11.73 34.01 41.17
CA ILE A 408 10.77 32.95 41.46
C ILE A 408 11.29 32.11 42.62
N THR A 409 10.54 32.07 43.69
CA THR A 409 10.89 31.29 44.90
C THR A 409 10.29 29.90 44.87
N LYS A 410 9.11 29.72 44.27
CA LYS A 410 8.40 28.43 44.26
C LYS A 410 7.43 28.28 43.09
N VAL A 411 7.32 27.07 42.55
CA VAL A 411 6.26 26.69 41.60
C VAL A 411 5.57 25.42 42.09
N ASP A 412 4.29 25.52 42.47
CA ASP A 412 3.49 24.40 42.98
C ASP A 412 2.35 24.06 42.01
N ARG A 413 2.03 22.78 41.83
CA ARG A 413 0.73 22.39 41.23
C ARG A 413 -0.38 22.53 42.28
N ILE A 414 -1.43 23.27 41.96
CA ILE A 414 -2.65 23.38 42.78
C ILE A 414 -3.80 22.69 42.03
N GLY A 415 -4.24 21.53 42.52
CA GLY A 415 -5.42 20.85 41.98
C GLY A 415 -5.50 19.39 42.42
N GLY A 416 -6.64 19.01 42.99
CA GLY A 416 -6.98 17.61 43.28
C GLY A 416 -7.47 16.88 42.03
N CYS A 417 -7.55 15.54 42.11
CA CYS A 417 -7.98 14.63 41.03
C CYS A 417 -9.20 15.17 40.25
N GLY A 418 -8.96 15.72 39.05
CA GLY A 418 -10.02 16.16 38.14
C GLY A 418 -9.77 17.52 37.49
N ARG A 419 -9.30 17.50 36.23
CA ARG A 419 -9.36 18.54 35.15
C ARG A 419 -8.90 19.98 35.43
N ASN A 420 -8.64 20.41 36.66
CA ASN A 420 -8.18 21.75 37.00
C ASN A 420 -6.69 21.74 37.36
N ASN A 421 -5.83 21.50 36.37
CA ASN A 421 -4.39 21.72 36.55
C ASN A 421 -4.14 23.23 36.65
N ARG A 422 -3.85 23.72 37.86
CA ARG A 422 -3.38 25.09 38.08
C ARG A 422 -1.95 25.05 38.60
N LEU A 423 -1.15 26.06 38.25
CA LEU A 423 0.15 26.30 38.89
C LEU A 423 0.02 27.51 39.81
N ARG A 424 0.54 27.39 41.03
CA ARG A 424 0.98 28.54 41.82
C ARG A 424 2.39 28.86 41.40
N VAL A 425 2.65 30.10 41.02
CA VAL A 425 3.99 30.66 40.90
C VAL A 425 4.12 31.70 42.00
N SER A 426 5.03 31.45 42.94
CA SER A 426 5.36 32.35 44.04
C SER A 426 6.74 32.94 43.80
N GLY A 427 6.90 34.22 44.09
CA GLY A 427 8.16 34.91 43.91
C GLY A 427 8.21 36.22 44.67
N VAL A 428 9.29 36.93 44.48
CA VAL A 428 9.54 38.25 45.07
C VAL A 428 9.98 39.20 43.96
N VAL A 429 9.37 40.38 43.92
CA VAL A 429 9.84 41.51 43.14
C VAL A 429 10.83 42.28 44.01
N LYS A 430 12.09 42.33 43.58
CA LYS A 430 13.16 43.10 44.23
C LYS A 430 13.33 44.40 43.45
N THR A 431 13.09 45.53 44.09
CA THR A 431 13.19 46.85 43.44
C THR A 431 14.22 47.70 44.16
N GLU A 432 15.13 48.32 43.40
CA GLU A 432 16.05 49.35 43.88
C GLU A 432 15.56 50.71 43.38
N TYR A 433 15.34 51.65 44.31
CA TYR A 433 15.02 53.04 44.01
C TYR A 433 16.22 53.93 44.32
N ILE A 434 16.60 54.76 43.35
CA ILE A 434 17.54 55.87 43.52
C ILE A 434 16.70 57.13 43.68
N TYR A 435 16.76 57.77 44.84
CA TYR A 435 16.00 58.99 45.13
C TYR A 435 16.90 60.16 45.47
N ASP A 436 16.42 61.35 45.11
CA ASP A 436 17.07 62.63 45.39
C ASP A 436 16.78 63.06 46.84
N LYS A 437 17.85 63.43 47.55
CA LYS A 437 17.78 64.01 48.90
C LYS A 437 18.03 65.53 48.89
N GLY A 438 18.26 66.12 47.72
CA GLY A 438 18.66 67.51 47.51
C GLY A 438 20.17 67.71 47.65
N TYR A 439 20.65 68.87 47.17
CA TYR A 439 22.06 69.28 47.21
C TYR A 439 23.02 68.27 46.54
N ASP A 440 22.69 67.78 45.35
CA ASP A 440 23.46 66.78 44.59
C ASP A 440 23.74 65.48 45.37
N CYS A 441 22.88 65.14 46.33
CA CYS A 441 23.02 63.94 47.15
C CYS A 441 21.89 62.95 46.83
N HIS A 442 22.27 61.75 46.40
CA HIS A 442 21.33 60.68 46.09
C HIS A 442 21.51 59.53 47.09
N LYS A 443 20.41 58.83 47.37
CA LYS A 443 20.44 57.61 48.19
C LYS A 443 19.69 56.49 47.50
N LYS A 444 20.05 55.27 47.90
CA LYS A 444 19.43 54.04 47.44
C LYS A 444 18.55 53.45 48.54
N VAL A 445 17.41 52.88 48.14
CA VAL A 445 16.57 52.05 49.01
C VAL A 445 16.07 50.86 48.21
N CYS A 446 16.10 49.68 48.83
CA CYS A 446 15.62 48.45 48.21
C CYS A 446 14.29 48.02 48.85
N SER A 447 13.43 47.40 48.05
CA SER A 447 12.18 46.78 48.49
C SER A 447 12.06 45.36 47.97
N GLU A 448 11.33 44.54 48.70
CA GLU A 448 11.01 43.17 48.36
C GLU A 448 9.51 42.92 48.54
N VAL A 449 8.78 42.80 47.43
CA VAL A 449 7.33 42.55 47.44
C VAL A 449 7.03 41.12 47.00
N PRO A 450 6.49 40.26 47.88
CA PRO A 450 6.12 38.91 47.51
C PRO A 450 4.87 38.92 46.62
N PHE A 451 4.81 38.02 45.64
CA PHE A 451 3.64 37.81 44.81
C PHE A 451 3.27 36.33 44.69
N ASN A 452 1.99 36.08 44.44
CA ASN A 452 1.45 34.76 44.19
C ASN A 452 0.55 34.79 42.96
N LEU A 453 0.95 34.09 41.91
CA LEU A 453 0.22 33.99 40.65
C LEU A 453 -0.38 32.59 40.49
N ILE A 454 -1.68 32.52 40.18
CA ILE A 454 -2.33 31.25 39.83
C ILE A 454 -2.52 31.20 38.32
N ILE A 455 -1.96 30.19 37.66
CA ILE A 455 -2.05 30.03 36.20
C ILE A 455 -2.84 28.76 35.91
N ARG A 456 -3.79 28.84 34.96
CA ARG A 456 -4.50 27.63 34.51
C ARG A 456 -3.64 26.97 33.43
N ILE A 457 -3.30 25.70 33.64
CA ILE A 457 -2.61 24.91 32.62
C ILE A 457 -3.68 24.29 31.69
N PRO A 458 -3.53 24.42 30.37
CA PRO A 458 -4.34 23.70 29.41
C PRO A 458 -4.24 22.18 29.58
N SER A 459 -5.29 21.45 29.20
CA SER A 459 -5.27 19.99 29.14
C SER A 459 -4.22 19.48 28.14
N GLY A 460 -3.54 18.38 28.49
CA GLY A 460 -2.48 17.74 27.68
C GLY A 460 -1.06 18.05 28.14
N VAL A 461 -0.88 19.04 29.02
CA VAL A 461 0.41 19.31 29.68
C VAL A 461 0.58 18.35 30.86
N ASN A 462 1.26 17.23 30.63
CA ASN A 462 1.47 16.19 31.64
C ASN A 462 2.73 16.45 32.50
N SER A 463 3.73 17.13 31.94
CA SER A 463 4.96 17.57 32.63
C SER A 463 5.15 19.09 32.49
N ILE A 464 5.77 19.72 33.48
CA ILE A 464 6.14 21.15 33.44
C ILE A 464 7.44 21.33 32.64
N GLU A 465 8.25 20.27 32.48
CA GLU A 465 9.58 20.26 31.83
C GLU A 465 9.58 20.82 30.40
N ASN A 466 8.45 20.79 29.69
CA ASN A 466 8.32 21.28 28.31
C ASN A 466 7.42 22.52 28.17
N LEU A 467 7.19 23.25 29.27
CA LEU A 467 6.33 24.42 29.28
C LEU A 467 7.16 25.71 29.21
N ASP A 468 7.12 26.39 28.05
CA ASP A 468 7.59 27.78 27.91
C ASP A 468 6.48 28.70 28.41
N LEU A 469 6.59 29.18 29.65
CA LEU A 469 5.57 29.97 30.31
C LEU A 469 6.02 31.43 30.48
N LYS A 470 5.57 32.31 29.59
CA LYS A 470 5.88 33.74 29.66
C LYS A 470 4.96 34.46 30.66
N VAL A 471 5.50 35.06 31.74
CA VAL A 471 4.74 35.78 32.78
C VAL A 471 5.14 37.26 32.81
N CYS A 472 4.39 38.13 32.14
CA CYS A 472 4.64 39.57 32.19
C CYS A 472 4.02 40.20 33.46
N LEU A 473 4.81 40.91 34.27
CA LEU A 473 4.36 41.67 35.45
C LEU A 473 4.33 43.17 35.11
N LYS A 474 3.19 43.66 34.63
CA LYS A 474 3.02 45.07 34.25
C LYS A 474 2.37 45.87 35.40
N ASN A 475 2.70 47.15 35.50
CA ASN A 475 2.14 48.13 36.46
C ASN A 475 2.46 47.84 37.94
N ILE A 476 3.73 47.74 38.30
CA ILE A 476 4.15 47.78 39.71
C ILE A 476 4.16 49.24 40.13
N SER A 477 3.18 49.63 40.95
CA SER A 477 3.10 50.99 41.48
C SER A 477 3.94 51.09 42.76
N SER A 478 4.93 51.96 42.75
CA SER A 478 5.88 52.09 43.83
C SER A 478 5.79 53.45 44.50
N ARG A 479 5.69 53.46 45.83
CA ARG A 479 5.53 54.68 46.62
C ARG A 479 6.57 54.78 47.71
N ILE A 480 7.32 55.88 47.75
CA ILE A 480 8.17 56.22 48.90
C ILE A 480 7.37 57.14 49.83
N ASN A 481 7.22 56.75 51.11
CA ASN A 481 6.49 57.55 52.10
C ASN A 481 7.46 58.18 53.13
N CYS A 482 7.50 59.51 53.15
CA CYS A 482 8.35 60.34 54.02
C CYS A 482 7.57 61.51 54.66
N GLY A 483 6.30 61.28 55.01
CA GLY A 483 5.37 62.34 55.42
C GLY A 483 4.60 62.98 54.25
N TYR A 484 5.05 62.75 53.01
CA TYR A 484 4.31 62.91 51.75
C TYR A 484 4.68 61.74 50.80
N THR A 485 3.91 61.54 49.73
CA THR A 485 4.04 60.40 48.81
C THR A 485 4.66 60.83 47.48
N ILE A 486 5.69 60.11 47.03
CA ILE A 486 6.24 60.21 45.67
C ILE A 486 6.01 58.87 44.97
N GLU A 487 5.43 58.91 43.77
CA GLU A 487 5.05 57.75 42.97
C GLU A 487 6.07 57.46 41.85
N SER A 488 6.26 56.19 41.54
CA SER A 488 6.99 55.69 40.37
C SER A 488 6.25 54.48 39.81
N ASP A 489 6.09 54.44 38.49
CA ASP A 489 5.54 53.29 37.79
C ASP A 489 6.68 52.45 37.23
N LEU A 490 6.68 51.16 37.56
CA LEU A 490 7.68 50.20 37.09
C LEU A 490 7.00 49.08 36.30
N GLU A 491 7.45 48.83 35.06
CA GLU A 491 6.95 47.75 34.21
C GLU A 491 8.02 46.64 34.09
N LEU A 492 7.70 45.39 34.48
CA LEU A 492 8.65 44.26 34.46
C LEU A 492 8.16 43.10 33.58
N GLU A 493 8.99 42.66 32.65
CA GLU A 493 8.69 41.50 31.81
C GLU A 493 9.49 40.26 32.27
N VAL A 494 8.80 39.19 32.70
CA VAL A 494 9.45 37.94 33.14
C VAL A 494 9.10 36.80 32.19
N CYS A 495 10.10 36.04 31.74
CA CYS A 495 9.87 34.84 30.93
C CYS A 495 10.30 33.61 31.75
N LEU A 496 9.36 32.76 32.15
CA LEU A 496 9.71 31.48 32.78
C LEU A 496 9.86 30.42 31.69
N ARG A 497 11.08 29.94 31.51
CA ARG A 497 11.31 28.73 30.73
C ARG A 497 11.48 27.59 31.71
N SER A 498 10.71 26.52 31.56
CA SER A 498 11.07 25.29 32.25
C SER A 498 12.45 24.84 31.75
N LYS A 499 13.29 24.39 32.68
CA LYS A 499 14.46 23.57 32.33
C LYS A 499 14.00 22.15 31.99
#